data_AF-A0A841D0Z9-F1
#
_entry.id   AF-A0A841D0Z9-F1
#
_cell.length_a   1.000
_cell.length_b   1.000
_cell.length_c   1.000
_cell.angle_alpha   90.00
_cell.angle_beta   90.00
_cell.angle_gamma   90.00
#
_symmetry.space_group_name_H-M   'P 1'
#
loop_
_entity.id
_entity.type
_entity.pdbx_description
1 polymer ?
#
loop_
_entity_poly.entity_id
_entity_poly.type
_entity_poly.pdbx_seq_one_letter_code
_entity_poly.pdbx_strand_id
1 'polypeptide(L)'
;MGLVAIVTWLITAMVGIYLLYLWLSGGGLRQQATKVTRFPTGLVFAHPLLAVSALGCWIAYVLTLQRAFAWISFGVLAVSAVLGFVMFTRWLGGGRHARGAERRFPLVAVLLHGLAGVTTFVLVLLTAAVATGP
;
A
#
# COMPACT_ATOMS: atom_id res chain seq x y z
N MET A 1 -19.00 3.26 8.27
CA MET A 1 -17.81 2.59 7.69
C MET A 1 -16.73 3.57 7.21
N GLY A 2 -17.06 4.73 6.64
CA GLY A 2 -16.08 5.72 6.13
C GLY A 2 -14.94 6.10 7.08
N LEU A 3 -15.25 6.49 8.33
CA LEU A 3 -14.24 6.84 9.34
C LEU A 3 -13.38 5.66 9.78
N VAL A 4 -13.97 4.47 9.92
CA VAL A 4 -13.24 3.23 10.26
C VAL A 4 -12.24 2.87 9.18
N ALA A 5 -12.61 3.06 7.90
CA ALA A 5 -11.70 2.89 6.78
C ALA A 5 -10.54 3.88 6.85
N ILE A 6 -10.78 5.16 7.20
CA ILE A 6 -9.71 6.17 7.38
C ILE A 6 -8.75 5.73 8.48
N VAL A 7 -9.24 5.37 9.67
CA VAL A 7 -8.39 4.98 10.80
C VAL A 7 -7.54 3.75 10.44
N THR A 8 -8.17 2.72 9.89
CA THR A 8 -7.46 1.50 9.44
C THR A 8 -6.41 1.83 8.39
N TRP A 9 -6.74 2.70 7.44
CA TRP A 9 -5.83 3.10 6.38
C TRP A 9 -4.63 3.90 6.91
N LEU A 10 -4.84 4.79 7.88
CA LEU A 10 -3.74 5.53 8.52
C LEU A 10 -2.77 4.57 9.23
N ILE A 11 -3.28 3.52 9.89
CA ILE A 11 -2.45 2.47 10.49
C ILE A 11 -1.63 1.75 9.39
N THR A 12 -2.29 1.31 8.32
CA THR A 12 -1.61 0.68 7.17
C THR A 12 -0.52 1.57 6.58
N ALA A 13 -0.80 2.88 6.43
CA ALA A 13 0.11 3.86 5.89
C ALA A 13 1.33 4.08 6.80
N MET A 14 1.15 4.17 8.11
CA MET A 14 2.26 4.27 9.06
C MET A 14 3.20 3.06 8.97
N VAL A 15 2.65 1.84 8.92
CA VAL A 15 3.47 0.62 8.76
C VAL A 15 4.18 0.61 7.41
N GLY A 16 3.51 1.03 6.33
CA GLY A 16 4.11 1.14 5.00
C GLY A 16 5.26 2.14 4.94
N ILE A 17 5.11 3.32 5.57
CA ILE A 17 6.16 4.33 5.69
C ILE A 17 7.34 3.80 6.51
N TYR A 18 7.07 3.06 7.59
CA TYR A 18 8.12 2.42 8.39
C TYR A 18 8.94 1.41 7.56
N LEU A 19 8.28 0.57 6.75
CA LEU A 19 8.96 -0.34 5.82
C LEU A 19 9.78 0.44 4.77
N LEU A 20 9.23 1.53 4.21
CA LEU A 20 9.97 2.39 3.28
C LEU A 20 11.22 2.99 3.93
N TYR A 21 11.13 3.43 5.17
CA TYR A 21 12.27 3.94 5.95
C TYR A 21 13.34 2.87 6.17
N LEU A 22 12.95 1.63 6.52
CA LEU A 22 13.89 0.51 6.65
C LEU A 22 14.59 0.19 5.32
N TRP A 23 13.89 0.29 4.20
CA TRP A 23 14.46 0.09 2.88
C TRP A 23 15.48 1.17 2.52
N LEU A 24 15.14 2.44 2.76
CA LEU A 24 16.02 3.58 2.53
C LEU A 24 17.28 3.51 3.41
N SER A 25 17.13 3.27 4.71
CA SER A 25 18.24 3.13 5.67
C SER A 25 19.12 1.90 5.43
N GLY A 26 18.57 0.86 4.79
CA GLY A 26 19.31 -0.31 4.29
C GLY A 26 20.13 -0.04 3.02
N GLY A 27 20.11 1.18 2.48
CA GLY A 27 20.83 1.55 1.27
C GLY A 27 20.13 1.11 -0.01
N GLY A 28 18.79 1.00 0.00
CA GLY A 28 17.99 0.60 -1.17
C GLY A 28 18.37 1.37 -2.43
N LEU A 29 18.51 2.71 -2.33
CA LEU A 29 18.97 3.59 -3.42
C LEU A 29 20.39 3.28 -3.93
N ARG A 30 21.34 2.94 -3.04
CA ARG A 30 22.72 2.59 -3.42
C ARG A 30 22.80 1.22 -4.12
N GLN A 31 21.91 0.28 -3.77
CA GLN A 31 21.80 -1.02 -4.43
C GLN A 31 21.20 -0.92 -5.85
N GLN A 32 20.36 0.10 -6.11
CA GLN A 32 19.85 0.41 -7.47
C GLN A 32 20.95 0.87 -8.43
N ALA A 33 21.88 1.69 -7.94
CA ALA A 33 22.91 2.31 -8.77
C ALA A 33 23.94 1.30 -9.32
N THR A 34 24.00 0.09 -8.76
CA THR A 34 25.06 -0.89 -9.05
C THR A 34 24.56 -2.16 -9.73
N LYS A 35 23.24 -2.35 -9.91
CA LYS A 35 22.65 -3.54 -10.56
C LYS A 35 21.23 -3.29 -11.09
N VAL A 36 20.80 -4.10 -12.07
CA VAL A 36 19.37 -4.27 -12.39
C VAL A 36 18.69 -4.93 -11.19
N THR A 37 17.94 -4.16 -10.40
CA THR A 37 17.31 -4.63 -9.17
C THR A 37 15.90 -5.17 -9.42
N ARG A 38 15.43 -6.08 -8.56
CA ARG A 38 14.05 -6.58 -8.60
C ARG A 38 13.02 -5.55 -8.13
N PHE A 39 13.45 -4.50 -7.43
CA PHE A 39 12.60 -3.42 -6.92
C PHE A 39 12.93 -2.10 -7.62
N PRO A 40 12.39 -1.84 -8.82
CA PRO A 40 12.58 -0.56 -9.47
C PRO A 40 12.05 0.55 -8.56
N THR A 41 12.85 1.59 -8.35
CA THR A 41 12.52 2.75 -7.50
C THR A 41 11.13 3.31 -7.80
N GLY A 42 10.74 3.36 -9.07
CA GLY A 42 9.41 3.81 -9.49
C GLY A 42 8.27 2.99 -8.87
N LEU A 43 8.41 1.66 -8.73
CA LEU A 43 7.39 0.80 -8.14
C LEU A 43 7.30 1.00 -6.61
N VAL A 44 8.45 1.21 -5.94
CA VAL A 44 8.52 1.48 -4.50
C VAL A 44 7.84 2.80 -4.12
N PHE A 45 7.96 3.83 -4.97
CA PHE A 45 7.29 5.12 -4.74
C PHE A 45 5.87 5.19 -5.31
N ALA A 46 5.57 4.48 -6.39
CA ALA A 46 4.24 4.47 -6.99
C ALA A 46 3.20 3.87 -6.03
N HIS A 47 3.51 2.78 -5.32
CA HIS A 47 2.60 2.17 -4.37
C HIS A 47 2.09 3.14 -3.27
N PRO A 48 2.97 3.79 -2.46
CA PRO A 48 2.54 4.72 -1.43
C PRO A 48 1.92 5.99 -2.01
N LEU A 49 2.39 6.47 -3.17
CA LEU A 49 1.79 7.64 -3.82
C LEU A 49 0.33 7.36 -4.23
N LEU A 50 0.08 6.22 -4.88
CA LEU A 50 -1.27 5.79 -5.24
C LEU A 50 -2.13 5.58 -3.99
N ALA A 51 -1.56 5.01 -2.91
CA ALA A 51 -2.29 4.81 -1.66
C ALA A 51 -2.72 6.15 -1.03
N VAL A 52 -1.85 7.17 -1.03
CA VAL A 52 -2.19 8.51 -0.52
C VAL A 52 -3.22 9.21 -1.40
N SER A 53 -3.08 9.12 -2.73
CA SER A 53 -4.07 9.67 -3.66
C SER A 53 -5.45 9.04 -3.47
N ALA A 54 -5.51 7.71 -3.31
CA ALA A 54 -6.73 6.99 -3.04
C ALA A 54 -7.36 7.40 -1.68
N LEU A 55 -6.54 7.64 -0.65
CA LEU A 55 -7.01 8.15 0.64
C LEU A 55 -7.58 9.57 0.51
N GLY A 56 -6.96 10.44 -0.30
CA GLY A 56 -7.50 11.77 -0.61
C GLY A 56 -8.88 11.70 -1.25
N CYS A 57 -9.07 10.82 -2.24
CA CYS A 57 -10.38 10.57 -2.83
C CYS A 57 -11.38 10.00 -1.80
N TRP A 58 -10.92 9.14 -0.88
CA TRP A 58 -11.77 8.60 0.18
C TRP A 58 -12.26 9.67 1.15
N ILE A 59 -11.37 10.58 1.56
CA ILE A 59 -11.72 11.73 2.41
C ILE A 59 -12.74 12.62 1.69
N ALA A 60 -12.53 12.91 0.40
CA ALA A 60 -13.49 13.65 -0.40
C ALA A 60 -14.86 12.95 -0.45
N TYR A 61 -14.91 11.62 -0.57
CA TYR A 61 -16.16 10.86 -0.45
C TYR A 61 -16.81 11.03 0.92
N VAL A 62 -16.07 10.92 2.02
CA VAL A 62 -16.64 11.08 3.37
C VAL A 62 -17.21 12.48 3.59
N LEU A 63 -16.60 13.52 3.00
CA LEU A 63 -17.06 14.90 3.11
C LEU A 63 -18.24 15.24 2.20
N THR A 64 -18.27 14.69 0.98
CA THR A 64 -19.25 15.06 -0.05
C THR A 64 -20.39 14.05 -0.20
N LEU A 65 -20.20 12.83 0.31
CA LEU A 65 -21.02 11.64 0.08
C LEU A 65 -21.24 11.30 -1.41
N GLN A 66 -20.44 11.88 -2.30
CA GLN A 66 -20.54 11.66 -3.74
C GLN A 66 -19.96 10.30 -4.12
N ARG A 67 -20.82 9.44 -4.68
CA ARG A 67 -20.49 8.06 -5.05
C ARG A 67 -19.29 7.93 -5.98
N ALA A 68 -19.10 8.91 -6.87
CA ALA A 68 -17.96 8.95 -7.79
C ALA A 68 -16.62 8.88 -7.05
N PHE A 69 -16.47 9.60 -5.93
CA PHE A 69 -15.23 9.60 -5.15
C PHE A 69 -14.94 8.26 -4.46
N ALA A 70 -15.99 7.54 -4.02
CA ALA A 70 -15.81 6.20 -3.44
C ALA A 70 -15.28 5.21 -4.47
N TRP A 71 -15.84 5.21 -5.68
CA TRP A 71 -15.40 4.33 -6.76
C TRP A 71 -14.02 4.70 -7.32
N ILE A 72 -13.72 5.99 -7.45
CA ILE A 72 -12.37 6.45 -7.83
C ILE A 72 -11.35 6.02 -6.77
N SER A 73 -11.64 6.25 -5.49
CA SER A 73 -10.79 5.83 -4.38
C SER A 73 -10.54 4.32 -4.41
N PHE A 74 -11.59 3.52 -4.58
CA PHE A 74 -11.49 2.07 -4.69
C PHE A 74 -10.63 1.64 -5.89
N GLY A 75 -10.83 2.22 -7.07
CA GLY A 75 -10.05 1.91 -8.27
C GLY A 75 -8.56 2.20 -8.08
N VAL A 76 -8.22 3.38 -7.54
CA VAL A 76 -6.82 3.75 -7.26
C VAL A 76 -6.22 2.87 -6.17
N LEU A 77 -6.99 2.54 -5.12
CA LEU A 77 -6.58 1.62 -4.06
C LEU A 77 -6.32 0.21 -4.62
N ALA A 78 -7.12 -0.27 -5.56
CA ALA A 78 -6.92 -1.56 -6.21
C ALA A 78 -5.60 -1.63 -6.99
N VAL A 79 -5.28 -0.57 -7.75
CA VAL A 79 -3.99 -0.48 -8.45
C VAL A 79 -2.84 -0.47 -7.44
N SER A 80 -2.95 0.32 -6.37
CA SER A 80 -1.95 0.33 -5.29
C SER A 80 -1.78 -1.05 -4.65
N ALA A 81 -2.88 -1.77 -4.40
CA ALA A 81 -2.87 -3.12 -3.82
C ALA A 81 -2.17 -4.14 -4.73
N VAL A 82 -2.40 -4.08 -6.05
CA VAL A 82 -1.69 -4.92 -7.03
C VAL A 82 -0.19 -4.62 -7.00
N LEU A 83 0.22 -3.35 -6.95
CA LEU A 83 1.64 -3.01 -6.82
C LEU A 83 2.23 -3.57 -5.51
N GLY A 84 1.53 -3.43 -4.38
CA GLY A 84 1.94 -3.99 -3.10
C GLY A 84 2.07 -5.51 -3.13
N PHE A 85 1.15 -6.20 -3.81
CA PHE A 85 1.21 -7.65 -4.02
C PHE A 85 2.41 -8.07 -4.88
N VAL A 86 2.71 -7.32 -5.95
CA VAL A 86 3.92 -7.53 -6.77
C VAL A 86 5.19 -7.35 -5.94
N MET A 87 5.24 -6.35 -5.06
CA MET A 87 6.34 -6.16 -4.12
C MET A 87 6.50 -7.34 -3.16
N PHE A 88 5.38 -7.81 -2.61
CA PHE A 88 5.34 -8.94 -1.68
C PHE A 88 5.80 -10.25 -2.32
N THR A 89 5.33 -10.57 -3.52
CA THR A 89 5.75 -11.78 -4.26
C THR A 89 7.24 -11.72 -4.66
N ARG A 90 7.74 -10.55 -5.04
CA ARG A 90 9.18 -10.34 -5.31
C ARG A 90 10.04 -10.52 -4.06
N TRP A 91 9.55 -10.07 -2.91
CA TRP A 91 10.20 -10.27 -1.61
C TRP A 91 10.24 -11.75 -1.22
N LEU A 92 9.12 -12.48 -1.34
CA LEU A 92 9.05 -13.93 -1.07
C LEU A 92 9.97 -14.73 -2.00
N GLY A 93 9.96 -14.41 -3.29
CA GLY A 93 10.80 -15.07 -4.31
C GLY A 93 12.30 -14.74 -4.19
N GLY A 94 12.71 -13.89 -3.24
CA GLY A 94 14.11 -13.52 -2.98
C GLY A 94 14.92 -14.63 -2.29
N GLY A 95 14.27 -15.49 -1.50
CA GLY A 95 14.88 -16.64 -0.82
C GLY A 95 16.18 -16.34 -0.05
N ARG A 96 16.97 -17.38 0.21
CA ARG A 96 18.26 -17.36 0.95
C ARG A 96 19.34 -16.45 0.31
N HIS A 97 19.10 -16.00 -0.93
CA HIS A 97 20.00 -15.16 -1.73
C HIS A 97 19.61 -13.68 -1.75
N ALA A 98 18.55 -13.25 -1.04
CA ALA A 98 18.28 -11.84 -0.81
C ALA A 98 19.52 -11.22 -0.12
N ARG A 99 20.31 -10.44 -0.86
CA ARG A 99 21.46 -9.68 -0.36
C ARG A 99 21.07 -8.21 -0.42
N GLY A 100 21.03 -7.52 0.73
CA GLY A 100 20.75 -6.07 0.77
C GLY A 100 19.64 -5.65 1.75
N ALA A 101 19.07 -4.46 1.52
CA ALA A 101 18.13 -3.78 2.43
C ALA A 101 16.89 -4.62 2.77
N GLU A 102 16.49 -5.52 1.86
CA GLU A 102 15.31 -6.38 1.93
C GLU A 102 15.37 -7.43 3.05
N ARG A 103 16.55 -7.75 3.60
CA ARG A 103 16.70 -8.63 4.78
C ARG A 103 16.25 -7.99 6.08
N ARG A 104 16.20 -6.65 6.14
CA ARG A 104 15.83 -5.91 7.36
C ARG A 104 14.32 -5.80 7.54
N PHE A 105 13.52 -6.22 6.57
CA PHE A 105 12.07 -6.20 6.74
C PHE A 105 11.65 -7.21 7.81
N PRO A 106 11.06 -6.75 8.92
CA PRO A 106 10.50 -7.65 9.90
C PRO A 106 9.28 -8.33 9.26
N LEU A 107 9.28 -9.66 9.21
CA LEU A 107 8.14 -10.44 8.70
C LEU A 107 6.82 -9.98 9.31
N VAL A 108 6.82 -9.72 10.62
CA VAL A 108 5.64 -9.25 11.35
C VAL A 108 5.11 -7.92 10.78
N ALA A 109 5.99 -6.94 10.51
CA ALA A 109 5.57 -5.66 9.95
C ALA A 109 5.01 -5.79 8.54
N VAL A 110 5.59 -6.67 7.71
CA VAL A 110 5.08 -6.96 6.36
C VAL A 110 3.69 -7.61 6.42
N LEU A 111 3.50 -8.58 7.31
CA LEU A 111 2.21 -9.25 7.50
C LEU A 111 1.17 -8.28 8.05
N LEU A 112 1.52 -7.43 9.02
CA LEU A 112 0.63 -6.40 9.57
C LEU A 112 0.22 -5.39 8.50
N HIS A 113 1.16 -4.92 7.68
CA HIS A 113 0.87 -4.03 6.57
C HIS A 113 -0.07 -4.69 5.54
N GLY A 114 0.21 -5.94 5.16
CA GLY A 114 -0.62 -6.69 4.23
C GLY A 114 -2.04 -6.92 4.75
N LEU A 115 -2.17 -7.37 6.00
CA LEU A 115 -3.46 -7.59 6.65
C LEU A 115 -4.26 -6.30 6.75
N ALA A 116 -3.65 -5.22 7.25
CA ALA A 116 -4.30 -3.93 7.38
C ALA A 116 -4.70 -3.37 6.00
N GLY A 117 -3.88 -3.58 4.96
CA GLY A 117 -4.22 -3.24 3.57
C GLY A 117 -5.43 -4.02 3.04
N VAL A 118 -5.50 -5.33 3.28
CA VAL A 118 -6.67 -6.15 2.90
C VAL A 118 -7.92 -5.69 3.65
N THR A 119 -7.82 -5.40 4.95
CA THR A 119 -8.93 -4.87 5.72
C THR A 119 -9.42 -3.53 5.16
N THR A 120 -8.52 -2.58 4.87
CA THR A 120 -8.88 -1.30 4.23
C THR A 120 -9.56 -1.54 2.87
N PHE A 121 -9.02 -2.43 2.04
CA PHE A 121 -9.60 -2.76 0.73
C PHE A 121 -11.03 -3.26 0.86
N VAL A 122 -11.27 -4.22 1.76
CA VAL A 122 -12.61 -4.78 2.00
C VAL A 122 -13.56 -3.71 2.55
N LEU A 123 -13.12 -2.89 3.50
CA LEU A 123 -13.94 -1.80 4.05
C LEU A 123 -14.35 -0.78 2.99
N VAL A 124 -13.42 -0.38 2.12
CA VAL A 124 -13.68 0.57 1.02
C VAL A 124 -14.64 -0.05 0.00
N LEU A 125 -14.43 -1.32 -0.39
CA LEU A 125 -15.31 -2.03 -1.30
C LEU A 125 -16.73 -2.16 -0.76
N LEU A 126 -16.88 -2.65 0.48
CA LEU A 126 -18.18 -2.81 1.12
C LEU A 126 -18.91 -1.47 1.23
N THR A 127 -18.19 -0.41 1.59
CA THR A 127 -18.78 0.92 1.69
C THR A 127 -19.21 1.46 0.32
N ALA A 128 -18.39 1.28 -0.73
CA ALA A 128 -18.74 1.68 -2.09
C ALA A 128 -19.96 0.90 -2.61
N ALA A 129 -20.03 -0.41 -2.33
CA ALA A 129 -21.15 -1.28 -2.72
C ALA A 129 -22.45 -0.96 -1.97
N VAL A 130 -22.38 -0.64 -0.67
CA VAL A 130 -23.57 -0.24 0.10
C VAL A 130 -24.05 1.15 -0.31
N ALA A 131 -23.12 2.07 -0.64
CA ALA A 131 -23.48 3.37 -1.22
C ALA A 131 -24.14 3.27 -2.61
N THR A 132 -24.13 2.08 -3.22
CA THR A 132 -24.85 1.76 -4.46
C THR A 132 -26.17 1.00 -4.24
N GLY A 133 -26.62 0.80 -2.99
CA GLY A 133 -27.95 0.25 -2.69
C GLY A 133 -29.09 1.24 -3.02
N PRO A 134 -30.31 0.74 -3.33
CA PRO A 134 -31.45 1.54 -3.78
C PRO A 134 -31.88 2.63 -2.77
#